data_AF-A0A9P1IYJ7-F1
#
_entry.id   AF-A0A9P1IYJ7-F1
#
_cell.length_a   1.000
_cell.length_b   1.000
_cell.length_c   1.000
_cell.angle_alpha   90.00
_cell.angle_beta   90.00
_cell.angle_gamma   90.00
#
_symmetry.space_group_name_H-M   'P 1'
#
loop_
_entity.id
_entity.type
_entity.pdbx_description
1 polymer ?
#
loop_
_entity_poly.entity_id
_entity_poly.type
_entity_poly.pdbx_seq_one_letter_code
_entity_poly.pdbx_strand_id
1 'polypeptide(L)'
;MDQIIKYGGIDNIPLYNCSSMTPEEWLIRDGKHQPVLGTISLAYGILIDLLFIPTLIAMMSRDLIKLPCYKLMFFIGVVDIFAIGVNSIITGYLAIEGAVYCTHPHLIYISGMAGLGLWCCSCLANIMLLVNRILHLKNARLSNLIFRGNRTFFIICIPVIYGLFFVFFTPTCVFSSKLYAWFYDPNIFANRTAEYTNYGHGFNNVMIIVVICVLNIYIVFDLMKTSKGATKKNWKTHSILYQAILICVINQISSGIYVVMNFVEMPPWVTIFAHYLWQLDHSCPLIIYLTLNPTMRRRFWNTLRKNSVGTMPSRERRTVGDYSVG
;
A
#
# COMPACT_ATOMS: atom_id res chain seq x y z
N MET A 1 19.38 -0.27 2.94
CA MET A 1 19.99 -1.35 3.74
C MET A 1 21.49 -1.47 3.50
N ASP A 2 21.95 -1.33 2.25
CA ASP A 2 23.38 -1.39 1.89
C ASP A 2 24.24 -0.44 2.75
N GLN A 3 23.77 0.79 2.99
CA GLN A 3 24.47 1.75 3.85
C GLN A 3 24.62 1.25 5.30
N ILE A 4 23.60 0.60 5.88
CA ILE A 4 23.69 0.04 7.23
C ILE A 4 24.75 -1.07 7.25
N ILE A 5 24.77 -1.93 6.24
CA ILE A 5 25.75 -3.02 6.11
C ILE A 5 27.17 -2.45 5.96
N LYS A 6 27.33 -1.42 5.13
CA LYS A 6 28.62 -0.77 4.85
C LYS A 6 29.21 -0.05 6.07
N TYR A 7 28.39 0.65 6.85
CA TYR A 7 28.83 1.47 7.98
C TYR A 7 28.63 0.80 9.35
N GLY A 8 28.08 -0.40 9.40
CA GLY A 8 27.91 -1.19 10.63
C GLY A 8 26.86 -0.66 11.61
N GLY A 9 25.98 0.24 11.17
CA GLY A 9 24.95 0.87 12.01
C GLY A 9 24.39 2.13 11.36
N ILE A 10 23.19 2.56 11.78
CA ILE A 10 22.55 3.78 11.26
C ILE A 10 23.32 5.03 11.71
N ASP A 11 23.77 5.05 12.98
CA ASP A 11 24.48 6.19 13.57
C ASP A 11 25.84 6.49 12.92
N ASN A 12 26.43 5.46 12.31
CA ASN A 12 27.72 5.55 11.62
C ASN A 12 27.61 6.04 10.17
N ILE A 13 26.39 6.16 9.62
CA ILE A 13 26.21 6.63 8.25
C ILE A 13 26.50 8.14 8.22
N PRO A 14 27.51 8.62 7.48
CA PRO A 14 27.95 10.01 7.58
C PRO A 14 26.85 11.06 7.27
N LEU A 15 25.95 10.73 6.35
CA LEU A 15 24.81 11.59 5.97
C LEU A 15 23.68 11.60 7.02
N TYR A 16 23.62 10.60 7.90
CA TYR A 16 22.56 10.47 8.89
C TYR A 16 23.07 10.63 10.33
N ASN A 17 24.26 11.20 10.49
CA ASN A 17 24.86 11.42 11.79
C ASN A 17 24.22 12.63 12.49
N CYS A 18 23.53 12.38 13.60
CA CYS A 18 22.83 13.38 14.40
C CYS A 18 23.67 13.97 15.55
N SER A 19 24.95 13.62 15.67
CA SER A 19 25.80 13.94 16.84
C SER A 19 26.08 15.43 17.07
N SER A 20 25.66 16.33 16.19
CA SER A 20 25.88 17.76 16.35
C SER A 20 24.97 18.42 17.39
N MET A 21 23.82 17.82 17.71
CA MET A 21 22.85 18.33 18.69
C MET A 21 22.16 17.16 19.40
N THR A 22 21.63 17.42 20.59
CA THR A 22 20.79 16.46 21.33
C THR A 22 19.43 16.25 20.64
N PRO A 23 18.77 15.09 20.81
CA PRO A 23 17.44 14.84 20.25
C PRO A 23 16.41 15.91 20.60
N GLU A 24 16.46 16.46 21.81
CA GLU A 24 15.57 17.53 22.27
C GLU A 24 15.81 18.84 21.52
N GLU A 25 17.08 19.18 21.27
CA GLU A 25 17.43 20.37 20.48
C GLU A 25 16.98 20.22 19.02
N TRP A 26 17.10 19.02 18.43
CA TRP A 26 16.56 18.72 17.10
C TRP A 26 15.04 18.88 17.04
N LEU A 27 14.34 18.39 18.07
CA LEU A 27 12.88 18.53 18.20
C LEU A 27 12.47 20.00 18.30
N ILE A 28 13.17 20.81 19.08
CA ILE A 28 12.87 22.24 19.21
C ILE A 28 13.12 22.99 17.89
N ARG A 29 14.18 22.62 17.18
CA ARG A 29 14.60 23.31 15.95
C ARG A 29 13.67 23.03 14.76
N ASP A 30 13.34 21.76 14.54
CA ASP A 30 12.63 21.32 13.33
C ASP A 30 11.36 20.53 13.61
N GLY A 31 11.07 20.17 14.86
CA GLY A 31 9.87 19.44 15.22
C GLY A 31 8.64 20.33 15.28
N LYS A 32 7.48 19.73 14.98
CA LYS A 32 6.17 20.34 15.21
C LYS A 32 5.22 19.28 15.72
N HIS A 33 4.77 19.41 16.96
CA HIS A 33 3.73 18.53 17.51
C HIS A 33 2.43 18.70 16.71
N GLN A 34 1.94 17.59 16.14
CA GLN A 34 0.70 17.55 15.37
C GLN A 34 -0.26 16.50 15.95
N PRO A 35 -0.70 16.63 17.22
CA PRO A 35 -1.45 15.59 17.92
C PRO A 35 -2.78 15.24 17.23
N VAL A 36 -3.48 16.22 16.66
CA VAL A 36 -4.75 16.01 15.96
C VAL A 36 -4.55 15.18 14.70
N LEU A 37 -3.65 15.63 13.82
CA LEU A 37 -3.37 14.94 12.55
C LEU A 37 -2.80 13.55 12.80
N GLY A 38 -1.85 13.44 13.73
CA GLY A 38 -1.25 12.17 14.11
C GLY A 38 -2.25 11.19 14.71
N THR A 39 -3.15 11.63 15.58
CA THR A 39 -4.23 10.77 16.13
C THR A 39 -5.19 10.30 15.05
N ILE A 40 -5.55 11.18 14.10
CA ILE A 40 -6.41 10.82 12.96
C ILE A 40 -5.74 9.74 12.11
N SER A 41 -4.47 9.91 11.73
CA SER A 41 -3.75 8.92 10.92
C SER A 41 -3.50 7.61 11.67
N LEU A 42 -3.21 7.66 12.97
CA LEU A 42 -3.04 6.47 13.80
C LEU A 42 -4.35 5.67 13.89
N ALA A 43 -5.45 6.34 14.23
CA ALA A 43 -6.76 5.71 14.31
C ALA A 43 -7.23 5.17 12.96
N TYR A 44 -6.97 5.91 11.88
CA TYR A 44 -7.26 5.48 10.51
C TYR A 44 -6.51 4.19 10.15
N GLY A 45 -5.18 4.17 10.35
CA GLY A 45 -4.36 3.00 10.04
C GLY A 45 -4.80 1.76 10.80
N ILE A 46 -5.00 1.88 12.13
CA ILE A 46 -5.47 0.78 12.97
C ILE A 46 -6.82 0.25 12.48
N LEU A 47 -7.79 1.13 12.21
CA LEU A 47 -9.10 0.73 11.73
C LEU A 47 -9.02 -0.01 10.39
N ILE A 48 -8.25 0.52 9.45
CA ILE A 48 -8.12 -0.05 8.11
C ILE A 48 -7.43 -1.43 8.17
N ASP A 49 -6.34 -1.57 8.93
CA ASP A 49 -5.64 -2.86 9.08
C ASP A 49 -6.53 -3.93 9.73
N LEU A 50 -7.30 -3.54 10.76
CA LEU A 50 -8.27 -4.43 11.41
C LEU A 50 -9.34 -4.94 10.44
N LEU A 51 -9.75 -4.12 9.47
CA LEU A 51 -10.71 -4.50 8.43
C LEU A 51 -10.06 -5.28 7.27
N PHE A 52 -8.78 -5.05 7.00
CA PHE A 52 -8.02 -5.73 5.94
C PHE A 52 -7.81 -7.21 6.27
N ILE A 53 -7.44 -7.54 7.51
CA ILE A 53 -7.18 -8.92 7.96
C ILE A 53 -8.35 -9.88 7.61
N PRO A 54 -9.60 -9.66 8.07
CA PRO A 54 -10.73 -10.52 7.72
C PRO A 54 -11.06 -10.51 6.23
N THR A 55 -10.75 -9.42 5.52
CA THR A 55 -10.92 -9.33 4.06
C THR A 55 -9.94 -10.26 3.33
N LEU A 56 -8.67 -10.30 3.75
CA LEU A 56 -7.67 -11.23 3.21
C LEU A 56 -8.04 -12.69 3.51
N ILE A 57 -8.49 -12.98 4.74
CA ILE A 57 -8.98 -14.33 5.10
C ILE A 57 -10.16 -14.73 4.21
N ALA A 58 -11.08 -13.81 3.93
CA ALA A 58 -12.20 -14.05 3.02
C ALA A 58 -11.74 -14.38 1.59
N MET A 59 -10.67 -13.74 1.09
CA MET A 59 -10.07 -14.02 -0.23
C MET A 59 -9.44 -15.42 -0.31
N MET A 60 -8.96 -15.97 0.81
CA MET A 60 -8.38 -17.32 0.87
C MET A 60 -9.42 -18.45 0.71
N SER A 61 -10.70 -18.12 0.52
CA SER A 61 -11.73 -19.09 0.15
C SER A 61 -11.28 -19.95 -1.03
N ARG A 62 -11.44 -21.29 -0.92
CA ARG A 62 -10.98 -22.30 -1.90
C ARG A 62 -11.42 -22.02 -3.34
N ASP A 63 -12.56 -21.37 -3.53
CA ASP A 63 -13.11 -21.03 -4.85
C ASP A 63 -12.48 -19.78 -5.46
N LEU A 64 -12.04 -18.84 -4.61
CA LEU A 64 -11.52 -17.53 -5.03
C LEU A 64 -10.01 -17.58 -5.26
N ILE A 65 -9.25 -18.18 -4.34
CA ILE A 65 -7.78 -18.20 -4.39
C ILE A 65 -7.21 -18.95 -5.61
N LYS A 66 -8.03 -19.78 -6.26
CA LYS A 66 -7.69 -20.45 -7.52
C LYS A 66 -7.59 -19.48 -8.70
N LEU A 67 -8.28 -18.34 -8.61
CA LEU A 67 -8.33 -17.33 -9.66
C LEU A 67 -7.08 -16.43 -9.57
N PRO A 68 -6.34 -16.21 -10.67
CA PRO A 68 -5.10 -15.43 -10.62
C PRO A 68 -5.29 -13.98 -10.13
N CYS A 69 -6.42 -13.37 -10.48
CA CYS A 69 -6.80 -12.03 -10.00
C CYS A 69 -6.85 -11.97 -8.46
N TYR A 70 -7.42 -12.98 -7.81
CA TYR A 70 -7.52 -13.03 -6.35
C TYR A 70 -6.18 -13.31 -5.69
N LYS A 71 -5.26 -14.04 -6.33
CA LYS A 71 -3.89 -14.20 -5.83
C LYS A 71 -3.14 -12.86 -5.84
N LEU A 72 -3.27 -12.09 -6.92
CA LEU A 72 -2.70 -10.75 -7.02
C LEU A 72 -3.33 -9.80 -5.99
N MET A 73 -4.66 -9.79 -5.88
CA MET A 73 -5.37 -8.96 -4.89
C MET A 73 -4.99 -9.31 -3.45
N PHE A 74 -4.81 -10.60 -3.14
CA PHE A 74 -4.34 -11.04 -1.84
C PHE A 74 -2.92 -10.54 -1.56
N PHE A 75 -2.01 -10.69 -2.52
CA PHE A 75 -0.64 -10.19 -2.40
C PHE A 75 -0.59 -8.67 -2.19
N ILE A 76 -1.31 -7.91 -3.02
CA ILE A 76 -1.42 -6.45 -2.89
C ILE A 76 -1.95 -6.08 -1.51
N GLY A 77 -3.01 -6.73 -1.03
CA GLY A 77 -3.54 -6.44 0.29
C GLY A 77 -2.59 -6.78 1.46
N VAL A 78 -1.69 -7.76 1.30
CA VAL A 78 -0.62 -8.00 2.29
C VAL A 78 0.39 -6.84 2.28
N VAL A 79 0.80 -6.39 1.10
CA VAL A 79 1.69 -5.22 0.94
C VAL A 79 1.04 -3.97 1.52
N ASP A 80 -0.26 -3.77 1.28
CA ASP A 80 -1.03 -2.62 1.76
C ASP A 80 -1.09 -2.57 3.29
N ILE A 81 -1.28 -3.69 3.99
CA ILE A 81 -1.24 -3.72 5.47
C ILE A 81 0.11 -3.19 5.99
N PHE A 82 1.22 -3.66 5.43
CA PHE A 82 2.53 -3.19 5.87
C PHE A 82 2.76 -1.72 5.51
N ALA A 83 2.30 -1.29 4.34
CA ALA A 83 2.42 0.09 3.91
C ALA A 83 1.58 1.04 4.78
N ILE A 84 0.40 0.61 5.22
CA ILE A 84 -0.47 1.33 6.17
C ILE A 84 0.17 1.41 7.55
N GLY A 85 0.82 0.33 7.99
CA GLY A 85 1.65 0.33 9.18
C GLY A 85 2.68 1.47 9.16
N VAL A 86 3.36 1.69 8.04
CA VAL A 86 4.32 2.80 7.90
C VAL A 86 3.62 4.14 7.73
N ASN A 87 2.79 4.28 6.70
CA ASN A 87 2.28 5.56 6.26
C ASN A 87 1.20 6.15 7.19
N SER A 88 0.55 5.33 8.01
CA SER A 88 -0.54 5.76 8.89
C SER A 88 -0.20 5.57 10.36
N ILE A 89 0.15 4.35 10.79
CA ILE A 89 0.36 4.04 12.21
C ILE A 89 1.66 4.68 12.72
N ILE A 90 2.79 4.38 12.07
CA ILE A 90 4.10 4.93 12.46
C ILE A 90 4.14 6.44 12.23
N THR A 91 3.68 6.93 11.07
CA THR A 91 3.54 8.38 10.83
C THR A 91 2.69 9.05 11.91
N GLY A 92 1.55 8.46 12.29
CA GLY A 92 0.66 9.03 13.28
C GLY A 92 1.31 9.16 14.66
N TYR A 93 2.01 8.11 15.10
CA TYR A 93 2.81 8.12 16.32
C TYR A 93 3.89 9.22 16.29
N LEU A 94 4.72 9.23 15.24
CA LEU A 94 5.80 10.22 15.06
C LEU A 94 5.26 11.66 15.02
N ALA A 95 4.09 11.88 14.42
CA ALA A 95 3.49 13.21 14.35
C ALA A 95 2.95 13.72 15.69
N ILE A 96 2.43 12.83 16.56
CA ILE A 96 2.00 13.19 17.92
C ILE A 96 3.19 13.70 18.73
N GLU A 97 4.32 12.99 18.64
CA GLU A 97 5.57 13.37 19.32
C GLU A 97 6.27 14.57 18.68
N GLY A 98 5.85 15.01 17.49
CA GLY A 98 6.57 16.05 16.77
C GLY A 98 7.93 15.59 16.23
N ALA A 99 8.12 14.29 16.07
CA ALA A 99 9.40 13.67 15.73
C ALA A 99 10.00 14.19 14.41
N VAL A 100 11.31 14.41 14.43
CA VAL A 100 12.17 14.57 13.26
C VAL A 100 13.15 13.41 13.21
N TYR A 101 13.87 13.24 12.09
CA TYR A 101 14.81 12.13 11.91
C TYR A 101 15.67 11.83 13.16
N CYS A 102 16.34 12.84 13.69
CA CYS A 102 17.27 12.69 14.82
C CYS A 102 16.62 12.42 16.18
N THR A 103 15.30 12.51 16.31
CA THR A 103 14.60 12.10 17.55
C THR A 103 14.46 10.59 17.66
N HIS A 104 14.23 9.92 16.52
CA HIS A 104 14.01 8.48 16.44
C HIS A 104 14.71 7.90 15.20
N PRO A 105 16.04 7.99 15.11
CA PRO A 105 16.79 7.69 13.87
C PRO A 105 16.58 6.26 13.40
N HIS A 106 16.60 5.27 14.30
CA HIS A 106 16.37 3.87 13.93
C HIS A 106 14.96 3.61 13.40
N LEU A 107 13.93 4.07 14.14
CA LEU A 107 12.54 3.86 13.76
C LEU A 107 12.24 4.56 12.43
N ILE A 108 12.65 5.83 12.27
CA ILE A 108 12.37 6.62 11.07
C ILE A 108 13.14 6.05 9.87
N TYR A 109 14.42 5.72 10.02
CA TYR A 109 15.22 5.18 8.91
C TYR A 109 14.67 3.84 8.42
N ILE A 110 14.40 2.89 9.33
CA ILE A 110 13.91 1.56 8.97
C ILE A 110 12.51 1.65 8.36
N SER A 111 11.63 2.47 8.95
CA SER A 111 10.27 2.67 8.44
C SER A 111 10.27 3.34 7.08
N GLY A 112 11.16 4.31 6.85
CA GLY A 112 11.32 4.95 5.55
C GLY A 112 11.78 3.98 4.46
N MET A 113 12.74 3.10 4.79
CA MET A 113 13.22 2.09 3.84
C MET A 113 12.08 1.13 3.48
N ALA A 114 11.37 0.65 4.50
CA ALA A 114 10.24 -0.24 4.33
C ALA A 114 9.12 0.44 3.52
N GLY A 115 8.75 1.66 3.88
CA GLY A 115 7.71 2.45 3.21
C GLY A 115 8.01 2.66 1.73
N LEU A 116 9.25 3.02 1.39
CA LEU A 116 9.68 3.18 0.00
C LEU A 116 9.64 1.86 -0.79
N GLY A 117 10.14 0.77 -0.20
CA GLY A 117 10.10 -0.56 -0.83
C GLY A 117 8.67 -1.06 -1.06
N LEU A 118 7.80 -0.88 -0.06
CA LEU A 118 6.39 -1.26 -0.12
C LEU A 118 5.61 -0.43 -1.15
N TRP A 119 5.88 0.88 -1.24
CA TRP A 119 5.33 1.76 -2.27
C TRP A 119 5.67 1.24 -3.67
N CYS A 120 6.95 1.10 -3.99
CA CYS A 120 7.40 0.64 -5.31
C CYS A 120 6.86 -0.78 -5.63
N CYS A 121 6.82 -1.67 -4.64
CA CYS A 121 6.23 -3.00 -4.77
C CYS A 121 4.74 -2.93 -5.11
N SER A 122 3.97 -2.13 -4.36
CA SER A 122 2.53 -1.98 -4.55
C SER A 122 2.20 -1.39 -5.92
N CYS A 123 2.95 -0.37 -6.37
CA CYS A 123 2.72 0.24 -7.67
C CYS A 123 2.89 -0.76 -8.82
N LEU A 124 3.99 -1.54 -8.83
CA LEU A 124 4.21 -2.54 -9.87
C LEU A 124 3.18 -3.69 -9.79
N ALA A 125 2.80 -4.10 -8.58
CA ALA A 125 1.77 -5.10 -8.37
C ALA A 125 0.39 -4.65 -8.89
N ASN A 126 0.05 -3.37 -8.71
CA ASN A 126 -1.19 -2.78 -9.23
C ASN A 126 -1.19 -2.72 -10.76
N ILE A 127 -0.06 -2.38 -11.41
CA ILE A 127 0.07 -2.47 -12.87
C ILE A 127 -0.15 -3.91 -13.33
N MET A 128 0.43 -4.90 -12.64
CA MET A 128 0.22 -6.31 -12.97
C MET A 128 -1.24 -6.75 -12.82
N LEU A 129 -1.93 -6.28 -11.78
CA LEU A 129 -3.36 -6.53 -11.60
C LEU A 129 -4.18 -5.93 -12.74
N LEU A 130 -3.85 -4.73 -13.20
CA LEU A 130 -4.51 -4.05 -14.30
C LEU A 130 -4.31 -4.81 -15.62
N VAL A 131 -3.07 -5.21 -15.91
CA VAL A 131 -2.74 -6.05 -17.07
C VAL A 131 -3.48 -7.38 -17.04
N ASN A 132 -3.54 -8.03 -15.87
CA ASN A 132 -4.31 -9.27 -15.70
C ASN A 132 -5.80 -9.06 -16.01
N ARG A 133 -6.40 -7.93 -15.58
CA ARG A 133 -7.81 -7.59 -15.89
C ARG A 133 -8.02 -7.37 -17.38
N ILE A 134 -7.14 -6.61 -18.05
CA ILE A 134 -7.22 -6.35 -19.48
C ILE A 134 -7.10 -7.65 -20.28
N LEU A 135 -6.08 -8.47 -19.98
CA LEU A 135 -5.84 -9.72 -20.68
C LEU A 135 -6.97 -10.72 -20.48
N HIS A 136 -7.55 -10.81 -19.28
CA HIS A 136 -8.69 -11.69 -19.03
C HIS A 136 -9.89 -11.36 -19.93
N LEU A 137 -10.09 -10.08 -20.26
CA LEU A 137 -11.19 -9.62 -21.11
C LEU A 137 -10.92 -9.73 -22.60
N LYS A 138 -9.69 -9.43 -23.01
CA LYS A 138 -9.34 -9.36 -24.44
C LYS A 138 -8.79 -10.65 -25.00
N ASN A 139 -7.96 -11.33 -24.22
CA ASN A 139 -7.25 -12.50 -24.68
C ASN A 139 -7.11 -13.50 -23.53
N ALA A 140 -8.21 -14.19 -23.26
CA ALA A 140 -8.26 -15.22 -22.22
C ALA A 140 -7.19 -16.31 -22.41
N ARG A 141 -6.75 -16.58 -23.66
CA ARG A 141 -5.65 -17.52 -23.93
C ARG A 141 -4.33 -16.99 -23.39
N LEU A 142 -3.99 -15.73 -23.69
CA LEU A 142 -2.77 -15.09 -23.18
C LEU A 142 -2.81 -14.90 -21.66
N SER A 143 -3.96 -14.50 -21.10
CA SER A 143 -4.17 -14.43 -19.65
C SER A 143 -3.89 -15.78 -18.98
N ASN A 144 -4.40 -16.88 -19.55
CA ASN A 144 -4.13 -18.23 -19.06
C ASN A 144 -2.68 -18.68 -19.29
N LEU A 145 -2.02 -18.23 -20.36
CA LEU A 145 -0.60 -18.55 -20.59
C LEU A 145 0.28 -17.94 -19.49
N ILE A 146 0.02 -16.68 -19.17
CA ILE A 146 0.84 -15.89 -18.23
C ILE A 146 0.47 -16.22 -16.78
N PHE A 147 -0.82 -16.16 -16.43
CA PHE A 147 -1.26 -16.12 -15.03
C PHE A 147 -1.81 -17.45 -14.49
N ARG A 148 -1.89 -18.53 -15.25
CA ARG A 148 -2.56 -19.77 -14.79
C ARG A 148 -1.75 -20.55 -13.76
N GLY A 149 -2.45 -21.08 -12.75
CA GLY A 149 -1.89 -22.03 -11.79
C GLY A 149 -0.79 -21.40 -10.93
N ASN A 150 0.37 -22.05 -10.87
CA ASN A 150 1.49 -21.58 -10.05
C ASN A 150 2.28 -20.44 -10.71
N ARG A 151 2.04 -20.15 -12.01
CA ARG A 151 2.70 -19.06 -12.74
C ARG A 151 2.43 -17.69 -12.14
N THR A 152 1.25 -17.49 -11.54
CA THR A 152 0.93 -16.24 -10.82
C THR A 152 1.93 -15.95 -9.70
N PHE A 153 2.41 -16.97 -9.00
CA PHE A 153 3.35 -16.76 -7.89
C PHE A 153 4.72 -16.30 -8.39
N PHE A 154 5.20 -16.84 -9.51
CA PHE A 154 6.42 -16.33 -10.16
C PHE A 154 6.26 -14.87 -10.62
N ILE A 155 5.07 -14.50 -11.10
CA ILE A 155 4.79 -13.11 -11.48
C ILE A 155 4.79 -12.20 -10.24
N ILE A 156 4.25 -12.66 -9.11
CA ILE A 156 4.28 -11.93 -7.83
C ILE A 156 5.72 -11.72 -7.32
N CYS A 157 6.67 -12.59 -7.65
CA CYS A 157 8.07 -12.36 -7.30
C CYS A 157 8.66 -11.09 -7.94
N ILE A 158 8.16 -10.67 -9.11
CA ILE A 158 8.68 -9.50 -9.83
C ILE A 158 8.49 -8.20 -9.00
N PRO A 159 7.28 -7.83 -8.53
CA PRO A 159 7.10 -6.65 -7.68
C PRO A 159 7.83 -6.78 -6.33
N VAL A 160 7.96 -8.00 -5.78
CA VAL A 160 8.74 -8.23 -4.56
C VAL A 160 10.22 -7.89 -4.77
N ILE A 161 10.84 -8.42 -5.83
CA ILE A 161 12.24 -8.14 -6.16
C ILE A 161 12.43 -6.65 -6.44
N TYR A 162 11.48 -6.02 -7.12
CA TYR A 162 11.51 -4.59 -7.39
C TYR A 162 11.44 -3.75 -6.09
N GLY A 163 10.54 -4.07 -5.17
CA GLY A 163 10.47 -3.40 -3.87
C GLY A 163 11.74 -3.61 -3.04
N LEU A 164 12.25 -4.84 -3.00
CA LEU A 164 13.51 -5.15 -2.31
C LEU A 164 14.68 -4.37 -2.90
N PHE A 165 14.75 -4.18 -4.22
CA PHE A 165 15.78 -3.33 -4.81
C PHE A 165 15.81 -1.93 -4.18
N PHE A 166 14.65 -1.31 -3.95
CA PHE A 166 14.58 0.00 -3.29
C PHE A 166 15.01 -0.04 -1.82
N VAL A 167 14.61 -1.07 -1.07
CA VAL A 167 15.01 -1.25 0.33
C VAL A 167 16.53 -1.37 0.47
N PHE A 168 17.17 -2.10 -0.45
CA PHE A 168 18.59 -2.41 -0.34
C PHE A 168 19.48 -1.32 -0.93
N PHE A 169 19.18 -0.85 -2.14
CA PHE A 169 20.13 -0.12 -2.98
C PHE A 169 19.82 1.36 -3.19
N THR A 170 18.74 1.90 -2.60
CA THR A 170 18.37 3.30 -2.80
C THR A 170 18.33 4.10 -1.50
N PRO A 171 18.53 5.43 -1.53
CA PRO A 171 18.38 6.28 -0.36
C PRO A 171 16.97 6.20 0.23
N THR A 172 16.88 6.12 1.56
CA THR A 172 15.59 6.09 2.26
C THR A 172 14.96 7.47 2.34
N CYS A 173 13.64 7.51 2.45
CA CYS A 173 12.97 8.70 2.98
C CYS A 173 12.98 8.69 4.51
N VAL A 174 12.72 9.85 5.10
CA VAL A 174 12.69 10.12 6.53
C VAL A 174 11.50 11.02 6.83
N PHE A 175 10.89 10.81 7.99
CA PHE A 175 9.71 11.56 8.39
C PHE A 175 10.09 12.94 8.94
N SER A 176 9.32 13.96 8.57
CA SER A 176 9.37 15.29 9.15
C SER A 176 8.00 15.68 9.68
N SER A 177 7.87 15.82 11.00
CA SER A 177 6.65 16.31 11.66
C SER A 177 6.32 17.76 11.27
N LYS A 178 7.30 18.58 10.87
CA LYS A 178 7.10 19.96 10.41
C LYS A 178 6.19 20.02 9.18
N LEU A 179 6.46 19.14 8.23
CA LEU A 179 5.78 19.08 6.94
C LEU A 179 4.75 17.93 6.86
N TYR A 180 4.63 17.12 7.92
CA TYR A 180 3.74 15.96 8.03
C TYR A 180 3.87 15.00 6.83
N ALA A 181 5.10 14.76 6.38
CA ALA A 181 5.36 13.88 5.26
C ALA A 181 6.77 13.31 5.33
N TRP A 182 7.02 12.36 4.42
CA TRP A 182 8.29 11.67 4.29
C TRP A 182 9.09 12.28 3.14
N PHE A 183 10.28 12.78 3.45
CA PHE A 183 11.21 13.46 2.53
C PHE A 183 12.53 12.72 2.48
N TYR A 184 13.38 13.01 1.49
CA TYR A 184 14.70 12.39 1.44
C TYR A 184 15.72 13.09 2.32
N ASP A 185 15.64 14.42 2.41
CA ASP A 185 16.56 15.21 3.23
C ASP A 185 16.09 15.24 4.70
N PRO A 186 16.89 14.74 5.66
CA PRO A 186 16.60 14.83 7.09
C PRO A 186 16.81 16.25 7.66
N ASN A 187 17.26 17.22 6.85
CA ASN A 187 17.62 18.58 7.22
C ASN A 187 18.75 18.66 8.26
N ILE A 188 19.69 17.71 8.22
CA ILE A 188 20.83 17.67 9.16
C ILE A 188 21.93 18.64 8.73
N PHE A 189 22.32 18.58 7.45
CA PHE A 189 23.42 19.34 6.89
C PHE A 189 22.92 20.33 5.84
N ALA A 190 23.08 21.63 6.10
CA ALA A 190 22.82 22.66 5.11
C ALA A 190 23.68 22.41 3.86
N ASN A 191 23.08 22.54 2.67
CA ASN A 191 23.70 22.37 1.34
C ASN A 191 24.03 20.93 0.90
N ARG A 192 23.63 19.88 1.62
CA ARG A 192 23.82 18.47 1.19
C ARG A 192 22.56 17.78 0.68
N THR A 193 21.46 18.52 0.49
CA THR A 193 20.15 18.02 0.04
C THR A 193 20.25 17.15 -1.21
N ALA A 194 21.08 17.55 -2.18
CA ALA A 194 21.25 16.82 -3.44
C ALA A 194 21.72 15.37 -3.23
N GLU A 195 22.52 15.09 -2.19
CA GLU A 195 23.06 13.77 -1.90
C GLU A 195 22.02 12.78 -1.36
N TYR A 196 20.88 13.27 -0.88
CA TYR A 196 19.75 12.43 -0.42
C TYR A 196 18.79 12.08 -1.55
N THR A 197 18.89 12.76 -2.70
CA THR A 197 17.93 12.63 -3.80
C THR A 197 17.87 11.18 -4.31
N ASN A 198 16.67 10.61 -4.31
CA ASN A 198 16.44 9.27 -4.84
C ASN A 198 15.90 9.35 -6.27
N TYR A 199 16.81 9.38 -7.25
CA TYR A 199 16.46 9.36 -8.68
C TYR A 199 15.69 8.11 -9.08
N GLY A 200 15.95 6.97 -8.43
CA GLY A 200 15.23 5.72 -8.70
C GLY A 200 13.74 5.84 -8.38
N HIS A 201 13.39 6.49 -7.26
CA HIS A 201 12.00 6.70 -6.87
C HIS A 201 11.32 7.72 -7.79
N GLY A 202 12.04 8.80 -8.16
CA GLY A 202 11.56 9.74 -9.17
C GLY A 202 11.21 9.04 -10.49
N PHE A 203 12.10 8.18 -10.98
CA PHE A 203 11.85 7.37 -12.17
C PHE A 203 10.65 6.43 -12.00
N ASN A 204 10.55 5.74 -10.85
CA ASN A 204 9.40 4.88 -10.54
C ASN A 204 8.08 5.66 -10.65
N ASN A 205 7.97 6.82 -10.01
CA ASN A 205 6.74 7.60 -10.01
C ASN A 205 6.39 8.13 -11.40
N VAL A 206 7.36 8.59 -12.18
CA VAL A 206 7.13 9.00 -13.58
C VAL A 206 6.69 7.81 -14.43
N MET A 207 7.34 6.66 -14.30
CA MET A 207 6.99 5.43 -15.01
C MET A 207 5.55 5.01 -14.69
N ILE A 208 5.16 5.02 -13.42
CA ILE A 208 3.81 4.69 -12.97
C ILE A 208 2.80 5.63 -13.59
N ILE A 209 3.04 6.95 -13.54
CA ILE A 209 2.14 7.94 -14.13
C ILE A 209 1.92 7.63 -15.62
N VAL A 210 3.00 7.44 -16.39
CA VAL A 210 2.92 7.19 -17.84
C VAL A 210 2.20 5.86 -18.14
N VAL A 211 2.63 4.75 -17.52
CA VAL A 211 2.09 3.41 -17.80
C VAL A 211 0.63 3.32 -17.38
N ILE A 212 0.28 3.80 -16.19
CA ILE A 212 -1.11 3.77 -15.71
C ILE A 212 -2.00 4.68 -16.58
N CYS A 213 -1.53 5.86 -17.00
CA CYS A 213 -2.27 6.71 -17.94
C CYS A 213 -2.63 5.96 -19.22
N VAL A 214 -1.63 5.34 -19.87
CA VAL A 214 -1.84 4.61 -21.13
C VAL A 214 -2.83 3.46 -20.94
N LEU A 215 -2.67 2.67 -19.87
CA LEU A 215 -3.56 1.55 -19.58
C LEU A 215 -4.99 2.00 -19.25
N ASN A 216 -5.15 3.10 -18.50
CA ASN A 216 -6.46 3.65 -18.17
C ASN A 216 -7.17 4.22 -19.41
N ILE A 217 -6.47 4.98 -20.26
CA ILE A 217 -7.02 5.49 -21.53
C ILE A 217 -7.48 4.33 -22.40
N TYR A 218 -6.66 3.28 -22.50
CA TYR A 218 -7.02 2.06 -23.24
C TYR A 218 -8.30 1.42 -22.69
N ILE A 219 -8.41 1.25 -21.37
CA ILE A 219 -9.61 0.67 -20.74
C ILE A 219 -10.84 1.54 -20.99
N VAL A 220 -10.73 2.87 -20.82
CA VAL A 220 -11.85 3.79 -21.02
C VAL A 220 -12.34 3.73 -22.48
N PHE A 221 -11.42 3.76 -23.44
CA PHE A 221 -11.75 3.62 -24.85
C PHE A 221 -12.49 2.29 -25.14
N ASP A 222 -12.02 1.20 -24.55
CA ASP A 222 -12.64 -0.10 -24.73
C ASP A 222 -14.04 -0.21 -24.11
N LEU A 223 -14.21 0.35 -22.91
CA LEU A 223 -15.49 0.45 -22.23
C LEU A 223 -16.49 1.27 -23.07
N MET A 224 -16.06 2.39 -23.64
CA MET A 224 -16.91 3.23 -24.49
C MET A 224 -17.38 2.46 -25.73
N LYS A 225 -16.49 1.70 -26.38
CA LYS A 225 -16.84 0.87 -27.55
C LYS A 225 -17.85 -0.24 -27.20
N THR A 226 -17.68 -0.85 -26.03
CA THR A 226 -18.50 -1.99 -25.57
C THR A 226 -19.84 -1.55 -24.95
N SER A 227 -19.95 -0.31 -24.47
CA SER A 227 -21.16 0.25 -23.84
C SER A 227 -22.35 0.39 -24.81
N LYS A 228 -22.10 0.51 -26.12
CA LYS A 228 -23.12 0.68 -27.16
C LYS A 228 -24.03 -0.54 -27.38
N GLY A 229 -23.80 -1.65 -26.66
CA GLY A 229 -24.62 -2.86 -26.68
C GLY A 229 -24.53 -3.65 -25.37
N ALA A 230 -24.54 -2.97 -24.23
CA ALA A 230 -24.20 -3.58 -22.93
C ALA A 230 -25.26 -4.59 -22.44
N THR A 231 -24.86 -5.86 -22.31
CA THR A 231 -25.63 -6.90 -21.60
C THR A 231 -25.31 -6.91 -20.09
N LYS A 232 -26.14 -7.59 -19.28
CA LYS A 232 -25.95 -7.73 -17.82
C LYS A 232 -24.60 -8.37 -17.43
N LYS A 233 -24.02 -9.20 -18.31
CA LYS A 233 -22.68 -9.80 -18.16
C LYS A 233 -21.58 -8.74 -18.35
N ASN A 234 -21.75 -7.82 -19.29
CA ASN A 234 -20.81 -6.73 -19.54
C ASN A 234 -20.75 -5.76 -18.34
N TRP A 235 -21.87 -5.54 -17.66
CA TRP A 235 -21.93 -4.63 -16.50
C TRP A 235 -21.04 -5.07 -15.32
N LYS A 236 -21.04 -6.36 -14.96
CA LYS A 236 -20.17 -6.90 -13.91
C LYS A 236 -18.68 -6.72 -14.25
N THR A 237 -18.33 -6.97 -15.51
CA THR A 237 -16.99 -6.75 -16.04
C THR A 237 -16.60 -5.27 -15.99
N HIS A 238 -17.48 -4.38 -16.43
CA HIS A 238 -17.23 -2.94 -16.43
C HIS A 238 -17.05 -2.39 -15.02
N SER A 239 -17.84 -2.85 -14.04
CA SER A 239 -17.71 -2.44 -12.64
C SER A 239 -16.31 -2.72 -12.08
N ILE A 240 -15.75 -3.90 -12.39
CA ILE A 240 -14.39 -4.27 -11.99
C ILE A 240 -13.35 -3.35 -12.65
N LEU A 241 -13.55 -2.94 -13.90
CA LEU A 241 -12.65 -2.01 -14.59
C LEU A 241 -12.73 -0.59 -14.01
N TYR A 242 -13.94 -0.07 -13.73
CA TYR A 242 -14.11 1.24 -13.09
C TYR A 242 -13.44 1.32 -11.72
N GLN A 243 -13.54 0.27 -10.92
CA GLN A 243 -12.83 0.19 -9.64
C GLN A 243 -11.31 0.28 -9.80
N ALA A 244 -10.75 -0.39 -10.80
CA ALA A 244 -9.32 -0.34 -11.07
C ALA A 244 -8.89 1.06 -11.52
N ILE A 245 -9.67 1.71 -12.39
CA ILE A 245 -9.43 3.11 -12.81
C ILE A 245 -9.40 4.04 -11.60
N LEU A 246 -10.37 3.91 -10.67
CA LEU A 246 -10.45 4.77 -9.49
C LEU A 246 -9.19 4.66 -8.60
N ILE A 247 -8.74 3.44 -8.32
CA ILE A 247 -7.51 3.19 -7.56
C ILE A 247 -6.32 3.83 -8.28
N CYS A 248 -6.21 3.60 -9.58
CA CYS A 248 -5.12 4.11 -10.39
C CYS A 248 -5.06 5.65 -10.45
N VAL A 249 -6.21 6.34 -10.48
CA VAL A 249 -6.26 7.82 -10.45
C VAL A 249 -5.73 8.35 -9.11
N ILE A 250 -6.12 7.75 -7.99
CA ILE A 250 -5.64 8.15 -6.67
C ILE A 250 -4.12 8.00 -6.57
N ASN A 251 -3.60 6.83 -6.99
CA ASN A 251 -2.15 6.58 -7.05
C ASN A 251 -1.42 7.64 -7.89
N GLN A 252 -1.99 8.00 -9.03
CA GLN A 252 -1.39 8.93 -9.98
C GLN A 252 -1.33 10.37 -9.45
N ILE A 253 -2.38 10.83 -8.77
CA ILE A 253 -2.38 12.13 -8.10
C ILE A 253 -1.34 12.15 -6.97
N SER A 254 -1.31 11.11 -6.14
CA SER A 254 -0.32 10.97 -5.06
C SER A 254 1.12 11.02 -5.60
N SER A 255 1.42 10.16 -6.57
CA SER A 255 2.73 10.09 -7.26
C SER A 255 3.14 11.43 -7.85
N GLY A 256 2.20 12.12 -8.53
CA GLY A 256 2.45 13.41 -9.17
C GLY A 256 2.84 14.50 -8.16
N ILE A 257 2.09 14.61 -7.06
CA ILE A 257 2.39 15.60 -6.01
C ILE A 257 3.75 15.31 -5.37
N TYR A 258 4.05 14.05 -5.03
CA TYR A 258 5.34 13.66 -4.47
C TYR A 258 6.52 13.92 -5.42
N VAL A 259 6.33 13.77 -6.74
CA VAL A 259 7.36 14.16 -7.72
C VAL A 259 7.61 15.65 -7.67
N VAL A 260 6.56 16.48 -7.66
CA VAL A 260 6.69 17.94 -7.59
C VAL A 260 7.34 18.39 -6.27
N MET A 261 6.97 17.75 -5.16
CA MET A 261 7.56 18.01 -3.83
C MET A 261 9.08 17.78 -3.76
N ASN A 262 9.66 16.98 -4.65
CA ASN A 262 11.11 16.77 -4.70
C ASN A 262 11.87 17.92 -5.38
N PHE A 263 11.19 18.76 -6.17
CA PHE A 263 11.82 19.85 -6.93
C PHE A 263 11.49 21.24 -6.40
N VAL A 264 10.33 21.39 -5.78
CA VAL A 264 9.82 22.69 -5.33
C VAL A 264 9.24 22.54 -3.93
N GLU A 265 9.56 23.50 -3.06
CA GLU A 265 8.96 23.59 -1.73
C GLU A 265 7.45 23.84 -1.87
N MET A 266 6.66 22.88 -1.38
CA MET A 266 5.21 22.96 -1.44
C MET A 266 4.65 23.59 -0.16
N PRO A 267 3.52 24.33 -0.25
CA PRO A 267 2.81 24.78 0.93
C PRO A 267 2.44 23.60 1.86
N PRO A 268 2.45 23.78 3.20
CA PRO A 268 2.20 22.69 4.14
C PRO A 268 0.87 21.93 3.95
N TRP A 269 -0.17 22.59 3.45
CA TRP A 269 -1.45 21.93 3.19
C TRP A 269 -1.36 20.92 2.02
N VAL A 270 -0.48 21.18 1.03
CA VAL A 270 -0.25 20.28 -0.11
C VAL A 270 0.50 19.04 0.35
N THR A 271 1.48 19.18 1.24
CA THR A 271 2.26 18.05 1.77
C THR A 271 1.39 17.13 2.63
N ILE A 272 0.56 17.71 3.50
CA ILE A 272 -0.44 16.95 4.28
C ILE A 272 -1.43 16.24 3.35
N PHE A 273 -1.93 16.93 2.32
CA PHE A 273 -2.85 16.34 1.36
C PHE A 273 -2.22 15.18 0.57
N ALA A 274 -0.98 15.34 0.11
CA ALA A 274 -0.22 14.29 -0.55
C ALA A 274 -0.05 13.07 0.34
N HIS A 275 0.24 13.30 1.63
CA HIS A 275 0.38 12.22 2.59
C HIS A 275 -0.95 11.46 2.81
N TYR A 276 -2.08 12.17 2.91
CA TYR A 276 -3.39 11.53 2.97
C TYR A 276 -3.75 10.77 1.69
N LEU A 277 -3.33 11.25 0.52
CA LEU A 277 -3.49 10.49 -0.72
C LEU A 277 -2.67 9.19 -0.71
N TRP A 278 -1.48 9.19 -0.11
CA TRP A 278 -0.70 7.96 0.08
C TRP A 278 -1.41 6.97 1.02
N GLN A 279 -1.99 7.45 2.13
CA GLN A 279 -2.82 6.62 3.01
C GLN A 279 -4.07 6.09 2.27
N LEU A 280 -4.71 6.94 1.48
CA LEU A 280 -5.89 6.58 0.70
C LEU A 280 -5.56 5.54 -0.38
N ASP A 281 -4.40 5.64 -1.04
CA ASP A 281 -3.98 4.72 -2.09
C ASP A 281 -3.97 3.25 -1.62
N HIS A 282 -3.42 3.00 -0.42
CA HIS A 282 -3.30 1.64 0.13
C HIS A 282 -4.60 1.14 0.77
N SER A 283 -5.48 2.06 1.19
CA SER A 283 -6.77 1.72 1.81
C SER A 283 -7.94 1.64 0.80
N CYS A 284 -7.80 2.29 -0.35
CA CYS A 284 -8.81 2.32 -1.41
C CYS A 284 -9.21 0.91 -1.91
N PRO A 285 -8.28 -0.04 -2.14
CA PRO A 285 -8.62 -1.41 -2.49
C PRO A 285 -9.58 -2.05 -1.49
N LEU A 286 -9.33 -1.91 -0.19
CA LEU A 286 -10.21 -2.42 0.87
C LEU A 286 -11.60 -1.80 0.81
N ILE A 287 -11.67 -0.46 0.73
CA ILE A 287 -12.93 0.27 0.66
C ILE A 287 -13.75 -0.22 -0.53
N ILE A 288 -13.12 -0.40 -1.69
CA ILE A 288 -13.74 -0.94 -2.89
C ILE A 288 -14.22 -2.37 -2.69
N TYR A 289 -13.42 -3.23 -2.04
CA TYR A 289 -13.80 -4.63 -1.81
C TYR A 289 -15.02 -4.76 -0.89
N LEU A 290 -15.15 -3.88 0.11
CA LEU A 290 -16.26 -3.91 1.05
C LEU A 290 -17.50 -3.19 0.53
N THR A 291 -17.37 -2.15 -0.29
CA THR A 291 -18.51 -1.35 -0.77
C THR A 291 -19.01 -1.79 -2.15
N LEU A 292 -18.10 -1.97 -3.11
CA LEU A 292 -18.42 -2.14 -4.53
C LEU A 292 -18.23 -3.57 -5.05
N ASN A 293 -17.69 -4.51 -4.26
CA ASN A 293 -17.57 -5.92 -4.64
C ASN A 293 -18.50 -6.81 -3.81
N PRO A 294 -19.72 -7.12 -4.31
CA PRO A 294 -20.72 -7.89 -3.55
C PRO A 294 -20.23 -9.29 -3.14
N THR A 295 -19.39 -9.93 -3.98
CA THR A 295 -18.82 -11.24 -3.69
C THR A 295 -17.92 -11.17 -2.47
N MET A 296 -17.04 -10.16 -2.43
CA MET A 296 -16.13 -9.95 -1.31
C MET A 296 -16.86 -9.51 -0.05
N ARG A 297 -17.77 -8.55 -0.13
CA ARG A 297 -18.61 -8.15 1.01
C ARG A 297 -19.33 -9.34 1.62
N ARG A 298 -19.94 -10.22 0.81
CA ARG A 298 -20.63 -11.41 1.32
C ARG A 298 -19.66 -12.38 2.01
N ARG A 299 -18.48 -12.62 1.43
CA ARG A 299 -17.48 -13.51 2.01
C ARG A 299 -16.92 -12.94 3.32
N PHE A 300 -16.65 -11.64 3.37
CA PHE A 300 -16.23 -10.91 4.56
C PHE A 300 -17.19 -11.11 5.73
N TRP A 301 -18.50 -10.84 5.53
CA TRP A 301 -19.50 -11.04 6.58
C TRP A 301 -19.61 -12.49 7.04
N ASN A 302 -19.45 -13.45 6.13
CA ASN A 302 -19.43 -14.86 6.49
C ASN A 302 -18.19 -15.23 7.33
N THR A 303 -17.03 -14.65 7.04
CA THR A 303 -15.80 -14.84 7.83
C THR A 303 -15.97 -14.27 9.24
N LEU A 304 -16.50 -13.04 9.38
CA LEU A 304 -16.77 -12.45 10.69
C LEU A 304 -17.77 -13.26 11.52
N ARG A 305 -18.83 -13.77 10.87
CA ARG A 305 -19.84 -14.64 11.52
C ARG A 305 -19.25 -15.97 11.98
N LYS A 306 -18.36 -16.60 11.20
CA LYS A 306 -17.71 -17.85 11.61
C LYS A 306 -16.76 -17.66 12.79
N ASN A 307 -16.02 -16.56 12.81
CA ASN A 307 -15.11 -16.25 13.92
C ASN A 307 -15.86 -15.89 15.22
N SER A 308 -17.07 -15.31 15.11
CA SER A 308 -17.94 -15.03 16.26
C SER A 308 -18.71 -16.25 16.78
N VAL A 309 -18.99 -17.27 15.95
CA VAL A 309 -19.63 -18.53 16.39
C VAL A 309 -18.61 -19.51 16.98
N GLY A 310 -17.33 -19.43 16.58
CA GLY A 310 -16.24 -20.26 17.13
C GLY A 310 -15.80 -19.94 18.56
N THR A 311 -16.40 -18.94 19.22
CA THR A 311 -16.13 -18.54 20.62
C THR A 311 -17.21 -18.98 21.62
N MET A 312 -18.22 -19.76 21.21
CA MET A 312 -19.09 -20.47 22.15
C MET A 312 -18.54 -21.87 22.40
N PRO A 313 -18.26 -22.29 23.66
CA PRO A 313 -17.94 -23.68 23.93
C PRO A 313 -19.14 -24.51 23.51
N SER A 314 -18.89 -25.47 22.61
CA SER A 314 -19.82 -26.51 22.24
C SER A 314 -20.25 -27.24 23.51
N ARG A 315 -21.43 -26.90 24.04
CA ARG A 315 -22.10 -27.70 25.06
C ARG A 315 -22.44 -29.02 24.40
N GLU A 316 -21.71 -30.06 24.81
CA GLU A 316 -22.03 -31.47 24.55
C GLU A 316 -23.53 -31.68 24.56
N ARG A 317 -24.09 -32.11 23.43
CA ARG A 317 -25.38 -32.79 23.45
C ARG A 317 -25.08 -34.27 23.32
N ARG A 318 -25.07 -34.90 24.50
CA ARG A 318 -24.88 -36.34 24.74
C ARG A 318 -25.79 -37.18 23.86
N THR A 319 -25.20 -38.28 23.39
CA THR A 319 -25.79 -39.52 22.93
C THR A 319 -26.88 -40.04 23.87
N VAL A 320 -28.09 -40.23 23.34
CA VAL A 320 -29.12 -41.21 23.74
C VAL A 320 -29.95 -41.40 22.47
N GLY A 321 -30.23 -42.57 21.90
CA GLY A 321 -30.06 -43.98 22.23
C GLY A 321 -30.78 -44.74 21.10
N ASP A 322 -30.41 -46.00 20.90
CA ASP A 322 -31.01 -46.95 19.95
C ASP A 322 -32.53 -46.86 19.83
N TYR A 323 -33.06 -47.09 18.63
CA TYR A 323 -34.00 -48.19 18.38
C TYR A 323 -34.04 -48.50 16.87
N SER A 324 -33.65 -49.74 16.58
CA SER A 324 -33.82 -50.46 15.33
C SER A 324 -35.22 -51.10 15.23
N VAL A 325 -35.51 -51.56 14.01
CA VAL A 325 -36.50 -52.59 13.61
C VAL A 325 -37.88 -52.06 13.17
N GLY A 326 -38.25 -52.44 11.94
CA GLY A 326 -39.62 -52.41 11.40
C GLY A 326 -39.68 -52.08 9.93
#